data_AF-A0A1Y0C433-F1
#
_entry.id   AF-A0A1Y0C433-F1
#
_cell.length_a   1.000
_cell.length_b   1.000
_cell.length_c   1.000
_cell.angle_alpha   90.00
_cell.angle_beta   90.00
_cell.angle_gamma   90.00
#
_symmetry.space_group_name_H-M   'P 1'
#
loop_
_entity.id
_entity.type
_entity.pdbx_description
1 polymer ?
#
loop_
_entity_poly.entity_id
_entity_poly.type
_entity_poly.pdbx_seq_one_letter_code
_entity_poly.pdbx_strand_id
1 'polypeptide(L)'
;MVMGVNQSTLRDQIASQHPGFAAVEVGRSVDLAVAFGAAFHGILLVLCTLLVWKLTTARPWTRRLATVSQALSLGFSMVSWSSSPMFHAVIPIVGAAQILVVALLWAPRTAREFFAVR
;
A
#
# COMPACT_ATOMS: atom_id res chain seq x y z
N MET A 1 -9.63 9.45 -1.26
CA MET A 1 -11.00 9.78 -0.80
C MET A 1 -11.99 8.79 -1.42
N VAL A 2 -11.82 7.48 -1.16
CA VAL A 2 -12.66 6.40 -1.72
C VAL A 2 -13.25 5.52 -0.61
N MET A 3 -12.53 5.32 0.51
CA MET A 3 -13.03 4.52 1.64
C MET A 3 -14.25 5.11 2.38
N GLY A 4 -14.40 6.43 2.43
CA GLY A 4 -15.60 7.06 3.00
C GLY A 4 -16.84 6.96 2.11
N VAL A 5 -16.66 6.69 0.81
CA VAL A 5 -17.74 6.72 -0.19
C VAL A 5 -18.54 5.41 -0.20
N ASN A 6 -18.08 4.36 0.50
CA ASN A 6 -18.77 3.07 0.49
C ASN A 6 -18.75 2.33 1.84
N GLN A 7 -18.94 3.06 2.95
CA GLN A 7 -19.09 2.46 4.29
C GLN A 7 -20.20 1.41 4.37
N SER A 8 -21.27 1.56 3.57
CA SER A 8 -22.35 0.56 3.45
C SER A 8 -21.82 -0.76 2.91
N THR A 9 -21.07 -0.75 1.82
CA THR A 9 -20.46 -1.97 1.27
C THR A 9 -19.48 -2.62 2.25
N LEU A 10 -18.67 -1.83 2.97
CA LEU A 10 -17.77 -2.37 3.99
C LEU A 10 -18.53 -3.01 5.16
N ARG A 11 -19.65 -2.39 5.58
CA ARG A 11 -20.55 -2.94 6.60
C ARG A 11 -21.16 -4.27 6.16
N ASP A 12 -21.71 -4.33 4.94
CA ASP A 12 -22.32 -5.54 4.39
C ASP A 12 -21.29 -6.67 4.27
N GLN A 13 -20.06 -6.32 3.86
CA GLN A 13 -18.98 -7.27 3.73
C GLN A 13 -18.56 -7.84 5.09
N ILE A 14 -18.37 -7.00 6.12
CA ILE A 14 -18.04 -7.46 7.48
C ILE A 14 -19.17 -8.32 8.06
N ALA A 15 -20.43 -7.92 7.90
CA ALA A 15 -21.58 -8.70 8.35
C ALA A 15 -21.65 -10.07 7.67
N SER A 16 -21.34 -10.15 6.37
CA SER A 16 -21.32 -11.42 5.63
C SER A 16 -20.19 -12.36 6.06
N GLN A 17 -19.02 -11.82 6.41
CA GLN A 17 -17.86 -12.59 6.86
C GLN A 17 -17.95 -13.00 8.34
N HIS A 18 -18.71 -12.24 9.13
CA HIS A 18 -18.91 -12.46 10.57
C HIS A 18 -20.40 -12.50 10.93
N PRO A 19 -21.14 -13.55 10.52
CA PRO A 19 -22.59 -13.62 10.69
C PRO A 19 -23.05 -13.66 12.16
N GLY A 20 -22.14 -13.95 13.10
CA GLY A 20 -22.41 -13.92 14.53
C GLY A 20 -22.28 -12.54 15.18
N PHE A 21 -21.83 -11.52 14.44
CA PHE A 21 -21.68 -10.17 15.00
C PHE A 21 -23.03 -9.46 15.11
N ALA A 22 -23.28 -8.86 16.27
CA ALA A 22 -24.36 -7.91 16.44
C ALA A 22 -24.08 -6.61 15.65
N ALA A 23 -25.13 -5.84 15.35
CA ALA A 23 -25.01 -4.60 14.58
C ALA A 23 -23.99 -3.59 15.16
N VAL A 24 -23.87 -3.55 16.50
CA VAL A 24 -22.89 -2.71 17.20
C VAL A 24 -21.44 -3.17 16.98
N GLU A 25 -21.21 -4.47 16.89
CA GLU A 25 -19.89 -5.06 16.64
C GLU A 25 -19.47 -4.80 15.21
N VAL A 26 -20.39 -5.00 14.25
CA VAL A 26 -20.16 -4.63 12.84
C VAL A 26 -19.83 -3.14 12.72
N GLY A 27 -20.55 -2.26 13.43
CA GLY A 27 -20.27 -0.82 13.47
C GLY A 27 -18.84 -0.50 13.93
N ARG A 28 -18.41 -1.07 15.07
CA ARG A 28 -17.04 -0.90 15.57
C ARG A 28 -15.98 -1.44 14.61
N SER A 29 -16.24 -2.58 13.99
CA SER A 29 -15.32 -3.18 13.02
C SER A 29 -15.16 -2.31 11.77
N VAL A 30 -16.24 -1.68 11.28
CA VAL A 30 -16.18 -0.70 10.19
C VAL A 30 -15.30 0.49 10.58
N ASP A 31 -15.51 1.06 11.76
CA ASP A 31 -14.73 2.23 12.24
C ASP A 31 -13.25 1.88 12.37
N LEU A 32 -12.92 0.72 12.95
CA LEU A 32 -11.56 0.22 13.05
C LEU A 32 -10.95 -0.01 11.67
N ALA A 33 -11.66 -0.65 10.75
CA ALA A 33 -11.18 -0.91 9.40
C ALA A 33 -10.87 0.39 8.64
N VAL A 34 -11.73 1.41 8.76
CA VAL A 34 -11.50 2.73 8.17
C VAL A 34 -10.30 3.42 8.82
N ALA A 35 -10.18 3.37 10.15
CA ALA A 35 -9.06 3.98 10.88
C ALA A 35 -7.72 3.32 10.52
N PHE A 36 -7.64 1.99 10.49
CA PHE A 36 -6.46 1.26 10.07
C PHE A 36 -6.12 1.53 8.60
N GLY A 37 -7.14 1.54 7.73
CA GLY A 37 -6.97 1.91 6.33
C GLY A 37 -6.38 3.31 6.17
N ALA A 38 -6.91 4.31 6.87
CA ALA A 38 -6.42 5.68 6.83
C ALA A 38 -5.00 5.81 7.38
N ALA A 39 -4.71 5.21 8.54
CA ALA A 39 -3.37 5.22 9.14
C ALA A 39 -2.34 4.57 8.22
N PHE A 40 -2.69 3.42 7.62
CA PHE A 40 -1.83 2.71 6.70
C PHE A 40 -1.49 3.54 5.45
N HIS A 41 -2.50 4.13 4.80
CA HIS A 41 -2.28 5.01 3.65
C HIS A 41 -1.50 6.28 4.03
N GLY A 42 -1.73 6.82 5.24
CA GLY A 42 -0.97 7.95 5.77
C GLY A 42 0.52 7.63 5.92
N ILE A 43 0.87 6.47 6.49
CA ILE A 43 2.26 6.00 6.61
C ILE A 43 2.88 5.82 5.23
N LEU A 44 2.17 5.18 4.29
CA LEU A 44 2.64 5.03 2.91
C LEU A 44 2.90 6.37 2.24
N LEU A 45 2.01 7.35 2.40
CA LEU A 45 2.18 8.68 1.84
C LEU A 45 3.43 9.37 2.41
N VAL A 46 3.66 9.28 3.72
CA VAL A 46 4.86 9.80 4.37
C VAL A 46 6.11 9.10 3.82
N LEU A 47 6.11 7.77 3.71
CA LEU A 47 7.24 7.01 3.15
C LEU A 47 7.51 7.39 1.69
N CYS A 48 6.48 7.53 0.86
CA CYS A 48 6.62 7.98 -0.52
C CYS A 48 7.21 9.39 -0.59
N THR A 49 6.73 10.32 0.24
CA THR A 49 7.25 11.70 0.30
C THR A 49 8.72 11.71 0.74
N LEU A 50 9.05 10.94 1.79
CA LEU A 50 10.42 10.77 2.26
C LEU A 50 11.33 10.16 1.20
N LEU A 51 10.84 9.19 0.45
CA LEU A 51 11.58 8.56 -0.64
C LEU A 51 11.82 9.53 -1.80
N VAL A 52 10.81 10.28 -2.24
CA VAL A 52 10.98 11.31 -3.28
C VAL A 52 12.02 12.34 -2.84
N TRP A 53 11.93 12.82 -1.59
CA TRP A 53 12.93 13.73 -1.04
C TRP A 53 14.33 13.09 -1.05
N LYS A 54 14.46 11.89 -0.49
CA LYS A 54 15.76 11.26 -0.24
C LYS A 54 16.37 10.58 -1.46
N LEU A 55 15.59 10.24 -2.49
CA LEU A 55 16.10 9.75 -3.77
C LEU A 55 17.04 10.77 -4.41
N THR A 56 16.79 12.07 -4.23
CA THR A 56 17.70 13.14 -4.69
C THR A 56 19.07 13.13 -4.01
N THR A 57 19.21 12.48 -2.85
CA THR A 57 20.46 12.48 -2.07
C THR A 57 21.44 11.37 -2.46
N ALA A 58 21.09 10.52 -3.44
CA ALA A 58 21.95 9.47 -3.99
C ALA A 58 22.48 8.43 -2.96
N ARG A 59 21.99 8.42 -1.72
CA ARG A 59 22.52 7.52 -0.69
C ARG A 59 22.13 6.05 -0.94
N PRO A 60 23.04 5.07 -0.74
CA PRO A 60 22.73 3.65 -0.95
C PRO A 60 21.60 3.12 -0.04
N TRP A 61 21.39 3.74 1.13
CA TRP A 61 20.33 3.37 2.06
C TRP A 61 18.93 3.75 1.53
N THR A 62 18.82 4.81 0.74
CA THR A 62 17.52 5.26 0.20
C THR A 62 17.01 4.31 -0.88
N ARG A 63 17.92 3.71 -1.67
CA ARG A 63 17.60 2.60 -2.59
C ARG A 63 17.03 1.39 -1.87
N ARG A 64 17.61 1.00 -0.72
CA ARG A 64 17.10 -0.11 0.10
C ARG A 64 15.74 0.22 0.69
N LEU A 65 15.58 1.42 1.25
CA LEU A 65 14.30 1.87 1.81
C LEU A 65 13.19 1.90 0.76
N ALA A 66 13.49 2.37 -0.45
CA ALA A 66 12.56 2.34 -1.58
C ALA A 66 12.13 0.91 -1.89
N THR A 67 13.09 0.00 -2.02
CA THR A 67 12.80 -1.42 -2.31
C THR A 67 11.94 -2.06 -1.22
N VAL A 68 12.25 -1.84 0.06
CA VAL A 68 11.46 -2.34 1.19
C VAL A 68 10.05 -1.77 1.17
N SER A 69 9.88 -0.47 0.88
CA SER A 69 8.56 0.14 0.78
C SER A 69 7.71 -0.46 -0.34
N GLN A 70 8.31 -0.76 -1.50
CA GLN A 70 7.61 -1.40 -2.61
C GLN A 70 7.23 -2.85 -2.26
N ALA A 71 8.13 -3.59 -1.63
CA ALA A 71 7.86 -4.97 -1.19
C ALA A 71 6.73 -5.04 -0.16
N LEU A 72 6.74 -4.14 0.83
CA LEU A 72 5.64 -4.00 1.78
C LEU A 72 4.34 -3.67 1.04
N SER A 73 4.37 -2.70 0.13
CA SER A 73 3.19 -2.31 -0.65
C SER A 73 2.61 -3.46 -1.47
N LEU A 74 3.44 -4.32 -2.06
CA LEU A 74 3.00 -5.54 -2.74
C LEU A 74 2.33 -6.52 -1.77
N GLY A 75 2.92 -6.76 -0.60
CA GLY A 75 2.34 -7.62 0.43
C GLY A 75 0.96 -7.15 0.88
N PHE A 76 0.82 -5.85 1.17
CA PHE A 76 -0.47 -5.25 1.52
C PHE A 76 -1.47 -5.23 0.37
N SER A 77 -0.98 -5.06 -0.87
CA SER A 77 -1.82 -5.19 -2.06
C SER A 77 -2.36 -6.61 -2.17
N MET A 78 -1.58 -7.64 -1.89
CA MET A 78 -2.06 -9.03 -1.93
C MET A 78 -3.16 -9.31 -0.89
N VAL A 79 -3.03 -8.77 0.32
CA VAL A 79 -4.11 -8.82 1.34
C VAL A 79 -5.36 -8.07 0.87
N SER A 80 -5.17 -6.90 0.26
CA SER A 80 -6.30 -6.13 -0.29
C SER A 80 -6.97 -6.86 -1.45
N TRP A 81 -6.20 -7.63 -2.23
CA TRP A 81 -6.69 -8.41 -3.36
C TRP A 81 -7.69 -9.46 -2.90
N SER A 82 -7.35 -10.25 -1.88
CA SER A 82 -8.25 -11.26 -1.33
C SER A 82 -9.47 -10.68 -0.61
N SER A 83 -9.45 -9.38 -0.30
CA SER A 83 -10.51 -8.73 0.46
C SER A 83 -11.72 -8.39 -0.39
N SER A 84 -11.58 -7.98 -1.65
CA SER A 84 -12.75 -7.58 -2.47
C SER A 84 -12.49 -7.69 -3.97
N PRO A 85 -13.49 -8.15 -4.76
CA PRO A 85 -13.40 -8.19 -6.23
C PRO A 85 -13.09 -6.83 -6.87
N MET A 86 -13.50 -5.73 -6.23
CA MET A 86 -13.18 -4.37 -6.65
C MET A 86 -11.66 -4.16 -6.83
N PHE A 87 -10.85 -4.76 -5.97
CA PHE A 87 -9.42 -4.56 -6.00
C PHE A 87 -8.71 -5.44 -7.04
N HIS A 88 -9.40 -6.43 -7.62
CA HIS A 88 -8.81 -7.33 -8.61
C HIS A 88 -8.43 -6.64 -9.92
N ALA A 89 -9.09 -5.55 -10.29
CA ALA A 89 -8.72 -4.77 -11.46
C ALA A 89 -7.54 -3.81 -11.20
N VAL A 90 -7.49 -3.23 -9.99
CA VAL A 90 -6.54 -2.16 -9.66
C VAL A 90 -5.19 -2.71 -9.21
N ILE A 91 -5.18 -3.76 -8.39
CA ILE A 91 -3.96 -4.30 -7.79
C ILE A 91 -2.95 -4.82 -8.82
N PRO A 92 -3.34 -5.53 -9.90
CA PRO A 92 -2.36 -5.96 -10.91
C PRO A 92 -1.64 -4.77 -11.56
N ILE A 93 -2.34 -3.68 -11.83
CA ILE A 93 -1.76 -2.46 -12.45
C ILE A 93 -0.79 -1.80 -11.48
N VAL A 94 -1.21 -1.61 -10.22
CA VAL A 94 -0.35 -1.02 -9.18
C VAL A 94 0.85 -1.90 -8.89
N GLY A 95 0.67 -3.22 -8.81
CA GLY A 95 1.73 -4.19 -8.60
C GLY A 95 2.75 -4.19 -9.74
N ALA A 96 2.31 -4.11 -11.00
CA ALA A 96 3.20 -3.99 -12.15
C ALA A 96 4.05 -2.70 -12.08
N ALA A 97 3.44 -1.57 -11.71
CA ALA A 97 4.16 -0.32 -11.51
C ALA A 97 5.19 -0.40 -10.37
N GLN A 98 4.86 -1.05 -9.26
CA GLN A 98 5.79 -1.27 -8.13
C GLN A 98 6.99 -2.13 -8.54
N ILE A 99 6.74 -3.23 -9.26
CA ILE A 99 7.79 -4.10 -9.80
C ILE A 99 8.68 -3.31 -10.77
N LEU A 100 8.08 -2.50 -11.65
CA LEU A 100 8.82 -1.65 -12.58
C LEU A 100 9.72 -0.65 -11.84
N VAL A 101 9.24 -0.01 -10.78
CA VAL A 101 10.06 0.90 -9.95
C VAL A 101 11.24 0.16 -9.33
N VAL A 102 11.04 -1.03 -8.77
CA VAL A 102 12.15 -1.84 -8.23
C VAL A 102 13.13 -2.23 -9.34
N ALA A 103 12.64 -2.64 -10.51
CA ALA A 103 13.49 -2.96 -11.65
C ALA A 103 14.33 -1.74 -12.09
N LEU A 104 13.72 -0.56 -12.19
CA LEU A 104 14.41 0.69 -12.55
C LEU A 104 15.43 1.15 -11.50
N LEU A 105 15.25 0.80 -10.22
CA LEU A 105 16.23 1.10 -9.18
C LEU A 105 17.47 0.21 -9.25
N TRP A 106 17.36 -1.02 -9.77
CA TRP A 106 18.43 -2.02 -9.69
C TRP A 106 19.02 -2.45 -11.03
N ALA A 107 18.26 -2.41 -12.13
CA ALA A 107 18.72 -2.87 -13.44
C ALA A 107 19.60 -1.86 -14.20
N PRO A 108 19.25 -0.56 -14.30
CA PRO A 108 20.05 0.39 -15.06
C PRO A 108 21.43 0.61 -14.42
N ARG A 109 22.50 0.61 -15.23
CA ARG A 109 23.85 0.99 -14.76
C ARG A 109 23.87 2.39 -14.16
N THR A 110 23.20 3.33 -14.80
CA THR A 110 23.08 4.73 -14.35
C THR A 110 22.51 4.84 -12.94
N ALA A 111 21.43 4.10 -12.63
CA ALA A 111 20.83 4.08 -11.30
C ALA A 111 21.77 3.42 -10.27
N ARG A 112 22.43 2.32 -10.64
CA ARG A 112 23.37 1.64 -9.74
C ARG A 112 24.57 2.51 -9.39
N GLU A 113 25.13 3.21 -10.38
CA GLU A 113 26.24 4.14 -10.22
C GLU A 113 25.85 5.35 -9.39
N PHE A 114 24.68 5.94 -9.64
CA PHE A 114 24.14 7.06 -8.87
C PHE A 114 24.09 6.72 -7.36
N PHE A 115 23.61 5.52 -7.00
CA PHE A 115 23.54 5.10 -5.59
C PHE A 115 24.83 4.46 -5.03
N ALA A 116 25.89 4.32 -5.85
CA ALA A 116 27.18 3.76 -5.42
C ALA A 116 28.15 4.82 -4.90
N VAL A 117 27.91 6.10 -5.23
CA VAL A 117 28.73 7.23 -4.76
C VAL A 117 28.48 7.43 -3.27
N ARG A 118 29.55 7.36 -2.48
CA ARG A 118 29.55 7.54 -1.02
C ARG A 118 29.45 9.01 -0.63
#